data_AF-A0AAV6FUU1-F1
#
_entry.id   AF-A0AAV6FUU1-F1
#
_cell.length_a   1.000
_cell.length_b   1.000
_cell.length_c   1.000
_cell.angle_alpha   90.00
_cell.angle_beta   90.00
_cell.angle_gamma   90.00
#
_symmetry.space_group_name_H-M   'P 1'
#
loop_
_entity.id
_entity.type
_entity.pdbx_description
1 polymer ?
#
loop_
_entity_poly.entity_id
_entity_poly.type
_entity_poly.pdbx_seq_one_letter_code
_entity_poly.pdbx_strand_id
1 'polypeptide(L)'
;MFQALGRTARAPVACILAPRAVLVETVRGRKSRNDPKAKSKVGRIKYPPPVDPVEMVILKERFIEYNLIMRALRMQFKEEMLRRRYDEETGSLAEERAKQEAEEHRALMEWNNQENDRLRKIREVRVQQEQEESQRMQMEVVLERQRELDELVKEKESEILRLQEEAKTFITLENLDQRIEDALDNPQNYNFAIDKEGRVVKQTVMQ
;
A
#
# COMPACT_ATOMS: atom_id res chain seq x y z
N MET A 1 -27.81 21.25 -9.20
CA MET A 1 -28.72 20.38 -8.44
C MET A 1 -28.56 20.71 -6.96
N PHE A 2 -29.50 21.45 -6.37
CA PHE A 2 -29.44 21.83 -4.95
C PHE A 2 -30.04 20.70 -4.09
N GLN A 3 -29.32 20.26 -3.06
CA GLN A 3 -29.82 19.27 -2.09
C GLN A 3 -30.13 19.99 -0.77
N ALA A 4 -31.37 19.84 -0.28
CA ALA A 4 -31.84 20.45 0.95
C ALA A 4 -31.50 19.55 2.15
N LEU A 5 -30.75 20.06 3.13
CA LEU A 5 -30.53 19.38 4.40
C LEU A 5 -31.64 19.77 5.38
N GLY A 6 -32.40 18.78 5.84
CA GLY A 6 -33.26 18.93 7.01
C GLY A 6 -32.42 18.74 8.27
N ARG A 7 -32.58 19.63 9.27
CA ARG A 7 -32.00 19.46 10.61
C ARG A 7 -32.72 18.36 11.38
N THR A 8 -32.64 17.11 10.91
CA THR A 8 -32.75 15.97 11.83
C THR A 8 -31.35 15.78 12.40
N ALA A 9 -31.21 15.98 13.70
CA ALA A 9 -29.96 15.87 14.41
C ALA A 9 -29.43 14.42 14.31
N ARG A 10 -28.54 14.20 13.32
CA ARG A 10 -27.51 13.16 13.16
C ARG A 10 -27.25 12.97 11.66
N ALA A 11 -26.34 13.77 11.10
CA ALA A 11 -25.79 13.48 9.79
C ALA A 11 -24.53 12.60 9.98
N PRO A 12 -24.42 11.45 9.29
CA PRO A 12 -23.24 10.60 9.37
C PRO A 12 -22.05 11.30 8.71
N VAL A 13 -20.88 11.14 9.30
CA VAL A 13 -19.59 11.53 8.72
C VAL A 13 -19.40 10.69 7.44
N ALA A 14 -19.69 11.25 6.27
CA ALA A 14 -19.46 10.54 5.02
C ALA A 14 -19.03 11.48 3.88
N CYS A 15 -17.83 11.17 3.38
CA CYS A 15 -17.28 11.41 2.05
C CYS A 15 -16.92 12.85 1.64
N ILE A 16 -15.62 13.14 1.74
CA ILE A 16 -14.92 14.39 1.37
C ILE A 16 -14.74 14.54 -0.17
N LEU A 17 -15.22 13.61 -1.00
CA LEU A 17 -14.83 13.52 -2.42
C LEU A 17 -15.95 13.69 -3.47
N ALA A 18 -17.15 14.17 -3.11
CA ALA A 18 -18.18 14.53 -4.10
C ALA A 18 -18.11 16.03 -4.48
N PRO A 19 -18.43 16.42 -5.73
CA PRO A 19 -18.47 17.82 -6.13
C PRO A 19 -19.42 18.59 -5.20
N ARG A 20 -18.90 19.66 -4.58
CA ARG A 20 -19.59 20.47 -3.55
C ARG A 20 -20.97 20.92 -4.04
N ALA A 21 -22.00 20.15 -3.76
CA ALA A 21 -23.37 20.61 -3.85
C ALA A 21 -23.53 21.71 -2.80
N VAL A 22 -23.98 22.90 -3.21
CA VAL A 22 -24.27 24.01 -2.28
C VAL A 22 -25.40 23.54 -1.37
N LEU A 23 -25.04 23.23 -0.12
CA LEU A 23 -25.97 22.81 0.93
C LEU A 23 -26.75 24.04 1.40
N VAL A 24 -28.00 24.16 0.93
CA VAL A 24 -28.90 25.22 1.39
C VAL A 24 -29.61 24.70 2.63
N GLU A 25 -29.28 25.23 3.81
CA GLU A 25 -30.07 24.99 5.02
C GLU A 25 -31.48 25.54 4.79
N THR A 26 -32.48 24.67 4.72
CA THR A 26 -33.88 25.09 4.70
C THR A 26 -34.29 25.50 6.11
N VAL A 27 -33.90 26.72 6.50
CA VAL A 27 -34.28 27.30 7.78
C VAL A 27 -35.77 27.62 7.72
N ARG A 28 -36.62 26.69 8.18
CA ARG A 28 -38.02 27.00 8.49
C ARG A 28 -38.00 28.10 9.56
N GLY A 29 -38.25 29.35 9.17
CA GLY A 29 -38.17 30.55 10.01
C GLY A 29 -39.16 30.54 11.17
N ARG A 30 -38.81 29.85 12.26
CA ARG A 30 -39.44 30.01 13.58
C ARG A 30 -38.61 31.01 14.38
N LYS A 31 -39.28 31.76 15.24
CA LYS A 31 -38.61 32.71 16.13
C LYS A 31 -37.66 31.99 17.08
N SER A 32 -36.46 32.54 17.22
CA SER A 32 -35.47 32.13 18.23
C SER A 32 -35.87 32.63 19.63
N ARG A 33 -35.19 32.15 20.67
CA ARG A 33 -35.41 32.60 22.05
C ARG A 33 -35.09 34.10 22.24
N ASN A 34 -34.17 34.65 21.45
CA ASN A 34 -33.72 36.04 21.57
C ASN A 34 -34.54 37.00 20.68
N ASP A 35 -35.41 36.47 19.82
CA ASP A 35 -36.19 37.29 18.91
C ASP A 35 -37.31 38.00 19.67
N PRO A 36 -37.53 39.31 19.42
CA PRO A 36 -38.59 40.02 20.10
C PRO A 36 -39.98 39.51 19.69
N LYS A 37 -40.92 39.59 20.65
CA LYS A 37 -42.34 39.33 20.39
C LYS A 37 -42.86 40.34 19.37
N ALA A 38 -43.73 39.90 18.46
CA ALA A 38 -44.31 40.81 17.47
C ALA A 38 -45.19 41.86 18.17
N LYS A 39 -45.12 43.13 17.75
CA LYS A 39 -45.87 44.24 18.35
C LYS A 39 -47.38 43.92 18.49
N SER A 40 -47.98 43.31 17.46
CA SER A 40 -49.39 42.87 17.45
C SER A 40 -49.74 41.76 18.45
N LYS A 41 -48.74 41.02 18.95
CA LYS A 41 -48.93 39.95 19.93
C LYS A 41 -48.60 40.38 21.35
N VAL A 42 -47.94 41.53 21.56
CA VAL A 42 -47.48 41.99 22.89
C VAL A 42 -48.63 41.98 23.89
N GLY A 43 -49.75 42.62 23.58
CA GLY A 43 -50.95 42.67 24.43
C GLY A 43 -52.03 41.62 24.12
N ARG A 44 -51.78 40.64 23.25
CA ARG A 44 -52.80 39.62 22.92
C ARG A 44 -52.91 38.57 24.03
N ILE A 45 -54.01 38.61 24.77
CA ILE A 45 -54.39 37.60 25.76
C ILE A 45 -55.22 36.50 25.07
N LYS A 46 -54.95 35.23 25.36
CA LYS A 46 -55.76 34.10 24.86
C LYS A 46 -56.81 33.77 25.92
N TYR A 47 -58.08 34.04 25.61
CA TYR A 47 -59.19 33.62 26.46
C TYR A 47 -59.53 32.15 26.22
N PRO A 48 -59.90 31.40 27.27
CA PRO A 48 -60.38 30.03 27.10
C PRO A 48 -61.70 30.02 26.33
N PRO A 49 -61.93 29.02 25.46
CA PRO A 49 -63.25 28.84 24.85
C PRO A 49 -64.29 28.48 25.91
N PRO A 50 -65.60 28.75 25.67
CA PRO A 50 -66.66 28.27 26.54
C PRO A 50 -66.68 26.74 26.57
N VAL A 51 -67.07 26.16 27.70
CA VAL A 51 -67.05 24.71 27.95
C VAL A 51 -68.43 24.27 28.44
N ASP A 52 -68.98 23.23 27.83
CA ASP A 52 -70.16 22.53 28.34
C ASP A 52 -69.74 21.60 29.50
N PRO A 53 -70.30 21.78 30.72
CA PRO A 53 -69.94 20.96 31.87
C PRO A 53 -70.27 19.48 31.69
N VAL A 54 -71.35 19.13 30.97
CA VAL A 54 -71.76 17.72 30.80
C VAL A 54 -70.79 17.00 29.87
N GLU A 55 -70.50 17.60 28.71
CA GLU A 55 -69.52 17.07 27.76
C GLU A 55 -68.14 16.92 28.41
N MET A 56 -67.72 17.89 29.23
CA MET A 56 -66.41 17.88 29.86
C MET A 56 -66.22 16.70 30.83
N VAL A 57 -67.26 16.28 31.55
CA VAL A 57 -67.18 15.11 32.44
C VAL A 57 -67.02 13.82 31.61
N ILE A 58 -67.86 13.63 30.61
CA ILE A 58 -67.84 12.45 29.73
C ILE A 58 -66.48 12.36 29.01
N LEU A 59 -65.98 13.48 28.50
CA LEU A 59 -64.70 13.53 27.80
C LEU A 59 -63.56 13.14 28.76
N LYS A 60 -63.54 13.68 29.98
CA LYS A 60 -62.52 13.32 30.97
C LYS A 60 -62.50 11.83 31.27
N GLU A 61 -63.67 11.22 31.50
CA GLU A 61 -63.79 9.79 31.78
C GLU A 61 -63.26 8.96 30.61
N ARG A 62 -63.71 9.24 29.38
CA ARG A 62 -63.23 8.55 28.17
C ARG A 62 -61.73 8.69 27.95
N PHE A 63 -61.16 9.86 28.22
CA PHE A 63 -59.72 10.05 28.13
C PHE A 63 -58.96 9.26 29.20
N ILE A 64 -59.50 9.15 30.41
CA ILE A 64 -58.90 8.32 31.47
C ILE A 64 -58.90 6.85 31.04
N GLU A 65 -60.04 6.34 30.58
CA GLU A 65 -60.18 4.95 30.12
C GLU A 65 -59.26 4.66 28.93
N TYR A 66 -59.27 5.51 27.90
CA TYR A 66 -58.40 5.38 26.73
C TYR A 66 -56.92 5.37 27.12
N ASN A 67 -56.49 6.31 27.97
CA ASN A 67 -55.10 6.39 28.39
C ASN A 67 -54.68 5.16 29.22
N LEU A 68 -55.60 4.62 30.03
CA LEU A 68 -55.37 3.38 30.77
C LEU A 68 -55.10 2.22 29.81
N ILE A 69 -55.98 2.02 28.82
CA ILE A 69 -55.86 0.96 27.81
C ILE A 69 -54.56 1.11 27.02
N MET A 70 -54.27 2.31 26.51
CA MET A 70 -53.06 2.57 25.73
C MET A 70 -51.78 2.39 26.55
N ARG A 71 -51.83 2.71 27.86
CA ARG A 71 -50.71 2.45 28.77
C ARG A 71 -50.51 0.96 28.98
N ALA A 72 -51.58 0.19 29.15
CA ALA A 72 -51.51 -1.26 29.27
C ALA A 72 -50.90 -1.90 28.01
N LEU A 73 -51.38 -1.52 26.82
CA LEU A 73 -50.82 -1.98 25.54
C LEU A 73 -49.34 -1.64 25.39
N ARG A 74 -48.93 -0.42 25.76
CA ARG A 74 -47.52 -0.02 25.72
C ARG A 74 -46.65 -0.88 26.64
N MET A 75 -47.16 -1.25 27.82
CA MET A 75 -46.44 -2.12 28.74
C MET A 75 -46.27 -3.53 28.17
N GLN A 76 -47.31 -4.09 27.55
CA GLN A 76 -47.24 -5.39 26.87
C GLN A 76 -46.17 -5.39 25.75
N PHE A 77 -46.19 -4.40 24.86
CA PHE A 77 -45.17 -4.30 23.80
C PHE A 77 -43.76 -4.11 24.35
N LYS A 78 -43.61 -3.36 25.45
CA LYS A 78 -42.32 -3.20 26.11
C LYS A 78 -41.80 -4.53 26.65
N GLU A 79 -42.67 -5.32 27.28
CA GLU A 79 -42.32 -6.63 27.80
C GLU A 79 -41.93 -7.60 26.69
N GLU A 80 -42.71 -7.67 25.60
CA GLU A 80 -42.37 -8.50 24.44
C GLU A 80 -41.01 -8.12 23.84
N MET A 81 -40.74 -6.83 23.67
CA MET A 81 -39.46 -6.34 23.16
C MET A 81 -38.30 -6.72 24.08
N LEU A 82 -38.49 -6.65 25.40
CA LEU A 82 -37.46 -7.05 26.37
C LEU A 82 -37.22 -8.55 26.36
N ARG A 83 -38.27 -9.36 26.27
CA ARG A 83 -38.16 -10.82 26.16
C ARG A 83 -37.39 -11.22 24.89
N ARG A 84 -37.74 -10.62 23.74
CA ARG A 84 -37.01 -10.88 22.48
C ARG A 84 -35.53 -10.55 22.58
N ARG A 85 -35.17 -9.40 23.17
CA ARG A 85 -33.75 -9.05 23.39
C ARG A 85 -33.05 -10.05 24.31
N TYR A 86 -33.71 -10.45 25.39
CA TYR A 86 -33.16 -11.44 26.30
C TYR A 86 -32.95 -12.80 25.61
N ASP A 87 -33.90 -13.25 24.80
CA ASP A 87 -33.81 -14.51 24.04
C ASP A 87 -32.70 -14.44 22.96
N GLU A 88 -32.49 -13.28 22.36
CA GLU A 88 -31.40 -13.02 21.41
C GLU A 88 -30.02 -13.03 22.10
N GLU A 89 -29.90 -12.40 23.28
CA GLU A 89 -28.62 -12.26 23.99
C GLU A 89 -28.24 -13.48 24.83
N THR A 90 -29.23 -14.11 25.46
CA THR A 90 -29.06 -15.13 26.51
C THR A 90 -30.02 -16.32 26.37
N GLY A 91 -30.76 -16.41 25.28
CA GLY A 91 -31.62 -17.57 25.03
C GLY A 91 -30.79 -18.83 24.79
N SER A 92 -31.34 -19.99 25.19
CA SER A 92 -30.72 -21.31 24.97
C SER A 92 -30.31 -21.52 23.50
N LEU A 93 -31.15 -21.05 22.57
CA LEU A 93 -30.88 -21.14 21.14
C LEU A 93 -29.71 -20.24 20.69
N ALA A 94 -29.53 -19.08 21.32
CA ALA A 94 -28.40 -18.20 21.04
C ALA A 94 -27.09 -18.83 21.53
N GLU A 95 -27.09 -19.43 22.72
CA GLU A 95 -25.93 -20.15 23.25
C GLU A 95 -25.55 -21.37 22.39
N GLU A 96 -26.55 -22.15 21.95
CA GLU A 96 -26.32 -23.29 21.06
C GLU A 96 -25.73 -22.87 19.72
N ARG A 97 -26.25 -21.80 19.11
CA ARG A 97 -25.68 -21.23 17.88
C ARG A 97 -24.24 -20.76 18.10
N ALA A 98 -23.97 -20.04 19.19
CA ALA A 98 -22.62 -19.58 19.49
C ALA A 98 -21.63 -20.75 19.68
N LYS A 99 -22.08 -21.87 20.28
CA LYS A 99 -21.27 -23.09 20.39
C LYS A 99 -21.01 -23.71 19.02
N GLN A 100 -22.03 -23.86 18.18
CA GLN A 100 -21.90 -24.38 16.82
C GLN A 100 -20.95 -23.53 15.97
N GLU A 101 -21.12 -22.20 15.99
CA GLU A 101 -20.22 -21.27 15.29
C GLU A 101 -18.77 -21.38 15.77
N ALA A 102 -18.55 -21.54 17.08
CA ALA A 102 -17.22 -21.73 17.65
C ALA A 102 -16.59 -23.08 17.25
N GLU A 103 -17.38 -24.13 17.17
CA GLU A 103 -16.95 -25.46 16.71
C GLU A 103 -16.60 -25.45 15.21
N GLU A 104 -17.46 -24.85 14.38
CA GLU A 104 -17.21 -24.66 12.95
C GLU A 104 -15.93 -23.85 12.72
N HIS A 105 -15.76 -22.75 13.46
CA HIS A 105 -14.54 -21.95 13.38
C HIS A 105 -13.29 -22.78 13.72
N ARG A 106 -13.33 -23.61 14.78
CA ARG A 106 -12.20 -24.49 15.13
C ARG A 106 -11.91 -25.49 14.01
N ALA A 107 -12.92 -26.14 13.46
CA ALA A 107 -12.76 -27.08 12.36
C ALA A 107 -12.15 -26.41 11.10
N LEU A 108 -12.57 -25.19 10.77
CA LEU A 108 -12.00 -24.43 9.66
C LEU A 108 -10.54 -24.03 9.90
N MET A 109 -10.19 -23.66 11.15
CA MET A 109 -8.80 -23.34 11.51
C MET A 109 -7.90 -24.59 11.43
N GLU A 110 -8.40 -25.74 11.89
CA GLU A 110 -7.67 -27.01 11.76
C GLU A 110 -7.45 -27.39 10.30
N TRP A 111 -8.47 -27.24 9.46
CA TRP A 111 -8.35 -27.47 8.02
C TRP A 111 -7.33 -26.52 7.37
N ASN A 112 -7.35 -25.23 7.73
CA ASN A 112 -6.38 -24.26 7.23
C ASN A 112 -4.94 -24.64 7.62
N ASN A 113 -4.74 -25.09 8.86
CA ASN A 113 -3.43 -25.55 9.33
C ASN A 113 -2.94 -26.77 8.53
N GLN A 114 -3.82 -27.73 8.24
CA GLN A 114 -3.48 -28.90 7.43
C GLN A 114 -3.06 -28.51 6.00
N GLU A 115 -3.75 -27.55 5.38
CA GLU A 115 -3.39 -27.08 4.04
C GLU A 115 -2.09 -26.27 4.07
N ASN A 116 -1.85 -25.45 5.10
CA ASN A 116 -0.57 -24.75 5.29
C ASN A 116 0.59 -25.74 5.44
N ASP A 117 0.38 -26.84 6.17
CA ASP A 117 1.38 -27.89 6.35
C ASP A 117 1.69 -28.61 5.04
N ARG A 118 0.67 -28.88 4.22
CA ARG A 118 0.83 -29.42 2.87
C ARG A 118 1.66 -28.48 1.98
N LEU A 119 1.30 -27.20 1.95
CA LEU A 119 2.01 -26.19 1.16
C LEU A 119 3.44 -25.97 1.63
N ARG A 120 3.70 -26.05 2.94
CA ARG A 120 5.05 -25.98 3.52
C ARG A 120 5.94 -27.09 2.97
N LYS A 121 5.47 -28.34 2.94
CA LYS A 121 6.22 -29.47 2.37
C LYS A 121 6.56 -29.25 0.89
N ILE A 122 5.60 -28.73 0.11
CA ILE A 122 5.84 -28.41 -1.31
C ILE A 122 6.91 -27.29 -1.45
N ARG A 123 6.88 -26.29 -0.56
CA ARG A 123 7.86 -25.20 -0.56
C ARG A 123 9.25 -25.70 -0.18
N GLU A 124 9.36 -26.59 0.80
CA GLU A 124 10.64 -27.18 1.21
C GLU A 124 11.32 -27.91 0.05
N VAL A 125 10.57 -28.75 -0.69
CA VAL A 125 11.09 -29.45 -1.87
C VAL A 125 11.57 -28.46 -2.95
N ARG A 126 10.80 -27.40 -3.22
CA ARG A 126 11.18 -26.38 -4.20
C ARG A 126 12.45 -25.63 -3.78
N VAL A 127 12.54 -25.24 -2.51
CA VAL A 127 13.72 -24.54 -1.99
C VAL A 127 14.96 -25.42 -2.06
N GLN A 128 14.84 -26.73 -1.80
CA GLN A 128 15.95 -27.66 -1.98
C GLN A 128 16.42 -27.71 -3.44
N GLN A 129 15.50 -27.77 -4.40
CA GLN A 129 15.84 -27.75 -5.83
C GLN A 129 16.52 -26.43 -6.23
N GLU A 130 15.97 -25.28 -5.81
CA GLU A 130 16.56 -23.96 -6.06
C GLU A 130 17.96 -23.85 -5.43
N GLN A 131 18.18 -24.43 -4.25
CA GLN A 131 19.50 -24.48 -3.62
C GLN A 131 20.48 -25.33 -4.42
N GLU A 132 20.09 -26.52 -4.87
CA GLU A 132 20.94 -27.37 -5.71
C GLU A 132 21.32 -26.69 -7.04
N GLU A 133 20.36 -26.04 -7.70
CA GLU A 133 20.60 -25.28 -8.92
C GLU A 133 21.54 -24.10 -8.68
N SER A 134 21.31 -23.34 -7.59
CA SER A 134 22.17 -22.22 -7.22
C SER A 134 23.61 -22.67 -6.93
N GLN A 135 23.80 -23.84 -6.30
CA GLN A 135 25.13 -24.41 -6.06
C GLN A 135 25.81 -24.81 -7.36
N ARG A 136 25.08 -25.41 -8.32
CA ARG A 136 25.63 -25.74 -9.64
C ARG A 136 26.08 -24.50 -10.39
N MET A 137 25.24 -23.47 -10.43
CA MET A 137 25.58 -22.18 -11.05
C MET A 137 26.79 -21.52 -10.39
N GLN A 138 26.87 -21.54 -9.05
CA GLN A 138 28.04 -21.00 -8.34
C GLN A 138 29.33 -21.75 -8.69
N MET A 139 29.26 -23.08 -8.78
CA MET A 139 30.43 -23.89 -9.16
C MET A 139 30.89 -23.60 -10.59
N GLU A 140 29.95 -23.42 -11.51
CA GLU A 140 30.25 -23.05 -12.90
C GLU A 140 30.92 -21.67 -12.99
N VAL A 141 30.37 -20.67 -12.29
CA VAL A 141 30.95 -19.31 -12.22
C VAL A 141 32.35 -19.34 -11.60
N VAL A 142 32.57 -20.13 -10.55
CA VAL A 142 33.90 -20.27 -9.93
C VAL A 142 34.89 -20.88 -10.93
N LEU A 143 34.47 -21.88 -11.70
CA LEU A 143 35.31 -22.56 -12.69
C LEU A 143 35.66 -21.63 -13.86
N GLU A 144 34.68 -20.90 -14.38
CA GLU A 144 34.92 -19.88 -15.42
C GLU A 144 35.89 -18.81 -14.93
N ARG A 145 35.68 -18.29 -13.72
CA ARG A 145 36.58 -17.30 -13.13
C ARG A 145 38.00 -17.81 -12.92
N GLN A 146 38.16 -19.10 -12.57
CA GLN A 146 39.48 -19.73 -12.50
C GLN A 146 40.16 -19.75 -13.87
N ARG A 147 39.43 -20.11 -14.94
CA ARG A 147 39.97 -20.09 -16.31
C ARG A 147 40.39 -18.70 -16.74
N GLU A 148 39.56 -17.69 -16.51
CA GLU A 148 39.89 -16.29 -16.83
C GLU A 148 41.14 -15.82 -16.08
N LEU A 149 41.27 -16.17 -14.80
CA LEU A 149 42.46 -15.85 -14.01
C LEU A 149 43.71 -16.56 -14.55
N ASP A 150 43.61 -17.85 -14.91
CA ASP A 150 44.72 -18.60 -15.49
C ASP A 150 45.17 -18.02 -16.84
N GLU A 151 44.23 -17.57 -17.67
CA GLU A 151 44.51 -16.88 -18.93
C GLU A 151 45.21 -15.53 -18.70
N LEU A 152 44.70 -14.72 -17.77
CA LEU A 152 45.32 -13.45 -17.39
C LEU A 152 46.74 -13.63 -16.83
N VAL A 153 46.97 -14.67 -16.01
CA VAL A 153 48.30 -14.98 -15.49
C VAL A 153 49.25 -15.31 -16.64
N LYS A 154 48.85 -16.15 -17.59
CA LYS A 154 49.67 -16.49 -18.77
C LYS A 154 49.98 -15.28 -19.65
N GLU A 155 48.99 -14.41 -19.89
CA GLU A 155 49.20 -13.17 -20.64
C GLU A 155 50.23 -12.29 -19.94
N LYS A 156 50.11 -12.10 -18.62
CA LYS A 156 51.06 -11.30 -17.83
C LYS A 156 52.45 -11.91 -17.78
N GLU A 157 52.55 -13.22 -17.69
CA GLU A 157 53.84 -13.93 -17.80
C GLU A 157 54.50 -13.65 -19.16
N SER A 158 53.74 -13.72 -20.25
CA SER A 158 54.26 -13.41 -21.59
C SER A 158 54.70 -11.96 -21.74
N GLU A 159 53.98 -11.02 -21.13
CA GLU A 159 54.31 -9.59 -21.10
C GLU A 159 55.61 -9.34 -20.31
N ILE A 160 55.77 -9.99 -19.15
CA ILE A 160 57.00 -9.93 -18.36
C ILE A 160 58.19 -10.48 -19.15
N LEU A 161 58.04 -11.60 -19.84
CA LEU A 161 59.11 -12.18 -20.68
C LEU A 161 59.52 -11.24 -21.81
N ARG A 162 58.54 -10.61 -22.50
CA ARG A 162 58.83 -9.59 -23.53
C ARG A 162 59.58 -8.39 -22.95
N LEU A 163 59.14 -7.88 -21.80
CA LEU A 163 59.82 -6.77 -21.12
C LEU A 163 61.23 -7.15 -20.68
N GLN A 164 61.47 -8.40 -20.26
CA GLN A 164 62.83 -8.89 -19.95
C GLN A 164 63.74 -8.91 -21.18
N GLU A 165 63.21 -9.25 -22.36
CA GLU A 165 63.95 -9.19 -23.61
C GLU A 165 64.24 -7.74 -24.04
N GLU A 166 63.23 -6.87 -24.00
CA GLU A 166 63.36 -5.44 -24.31
C GLU A 166 64.32 -4.73 -23.36
N ALA A 167 64.30 -5.07 -22.07
CA ALA A 167 65.17 -4.48 -21.06
C ALA A 167 66.66 -4.70 -21.33
N LYS A 168 67.04 -5.79 -22.03
CA LYS A 168 68.43 -6.01 -22.49
C LYS A 168 68.89 -4.96 -23.49
N THR A 169 67.96 -4.28 -24.16
CA THR A 169 68.22 -3.23 -25.16
C THR A 169 68.29 -1.84 -24.53
N PHE A 170 68.02 -1.69 -23.23
CA PHE A 170 68.08 -0.40 -22.54
C PHE A 170 69.50 0.17 -22.48
N ILE A 171 69.58 1.50 -22.49
CA ILE A 171 70.85 2.23 -22.39
C ILE A 171 71.25 2.26 -20.91
N THR A 172 72.35 1.59 -20.59
CA THR A 172 73.00 1.63 -19.27
C THR A 172 74.16 2.61 -19.30
N LEU A 173 74.71 2.96 -18.13
CA LEU A 173 75.87 3.87 -18.03
C LEU A 173 77.09 3.36 -18.82
N GLU A 174 77.21 2.05 -18.99
CA GLU A 174 78.32 1.40 -19.70
C GLU A 174 78.17 1.47 -21.23
N ASN A 175 76.93 1.40 -21.74
CA ASN A 175 76.63 1.39 -23.19
C ASN A 175 76.25 2.78 -23.73
N LEU A 176 76.41 3.85 -22.94
CA LEU A 176 75.85 5.17 -23.22
C LEU A 176 76.54 5.85 -24.42
N ASP A 177 77.87 5.92 -24.41
CA ASP A 177 78.63 6.60 -25.47
C ASP A 177 78.46 5.91 -26.82
N GLN A 178 78.48 4.57 -26.84
CA GLN A 178 78.25 3.77 -28.05
C GLN A 178 76.88 4.02 -28.68
N ARG A 179 75.82 4.10 -27.85
CA ARG A 179 74.46 4.34 -28.35
C ARG A 179 74.24 5.78 -28.85
N ILE A 180 75.01 6.75 -28.34
CA ILE A 180 74.98 8.13 -28.83
C ILE A 180 75.56 8.20 -30.25
N GLU A 181 76.71 7.54 -30.48
CA GLU A 181 77.32 7.46 -31.81
C GLU A 181 76.39 6.75 -32.81
N ASP A 182 75.87 5.56 -32.46
CA ASP A 182 74.95 4.79 -33.32
C ASP A 182 73.70 5.58 -33.73
N ALA A 183 73.18 6.42 -32.83
CA ALA A 183 72.00 7.25 -33.07
C ALA A 183 72.28 8.46 -33.97
N LEU A 184 73.49 9.01 -33.92
CA LEU A 184 73.93 10.08 -34.83
C LEU A 184 74.17 9.52 -36.24
N ASP A 185 74.72 8.30 -36.33
CA ASP A 185 75.02 7.64 -37.60
C ASP A 185 73.77 7.10 -38.31
N ASN A 186 72.72 6.70 -37.56
CA ASN A 186 71.50 6.10 -38.12
C ASN A 186 70.24 6.94 -37.81
N PRO A 187 69.94 8.00 -38.57
CA PRO A 187 68.72 8.78 -38.38
C PRO A 187 67.46 7.95 -38.74
N GLN A 188 66.54 7.76 -37.79
CA GLN A 188 65.25 7.09 -38.04
C GLN A 188 64.16 8.07 -38.45
N ASN A 189 63.44 7.75 -39.54
CA ASN A 189 62.32 8.56 -40.05
C ASN A 189 60.98 7.83 -39.83
N TYR A 190 60.10 8.42 -39.01
CA TYR A 190 58.76 7.90 -38.73
C TYR A 190 57.67 8.44 -39.67
N ASN A 191 58.01 9.26 -40.67
CA ASN A 191 57.04 9.81 -41.61
C ASN A 191 56.51 8.72 -42.57
N PHE A 192 55.20 8.52 -42.58
CA PHE A 192 54.51 7.66 -43.55
C PHE A 192 53.18 8.30 -43.98
N ALA A 193 52.76 8.00 -45.21
CA ALA A 193 51.45 8.42 -45.73
C ALA A 193 50.48 7.23 -45.72
N ILE A 194 49.17 7.52 -45.67
CA ILE A 194 48.11 6.51 -45.74
C ILE A 194 47.17 6.85 -46.89
N ASP A 195 46.90 5.88 -47.74
CA ASP A 195 45.95 6.03 -48.84
C ASP A 195 44.49 5.98 -48.37
N LYS A 196 43.55 6.37 -49.23
CA LYS A 196 42.10 6.28 -48.93
C LYS A 196 41.62 4.84 -48.63
N GLU A 197 42.38 3.84 -49.06
CA GLU A 197 42.15 2.42 -48.79
C GLU A 197 42.81 1.93 -47.48
N GLY A 198 43.47 2.80 -46.73
CA GLY A 198 44.16 2.46 -45.47
C GLY A 198 45.53 1.78 -45.65
N ARG A 199 46.09 1.77 -46.86
CA ARG A 199 47.42 1.21 -47.12
C ARG A 199 48.50 2.20 -46.71
N VAL A 200 49.53 1.71 -46.00
CA VAL A 200 50.66 2.52 -45.53
C VAL A 200 51.73 2.59 -46.61
N VAL A 201 52.06 3.80 -47.07
CA VAL A 201 53.15 4.07 -48.02
C VAL A 201 54.29 4.76 -47.27
N LYS A 202 55.40 4.03 -47.10
CA LYS A 202 56.63 4.54 -46.47
C LYS A 202 57.61 4.99 -47.56
N GLN A 203 58.16 6.19 -47.42
CA GLN A 203 59.30 6.63 -48.23
C GLN A 203 60.58 6.19 -47.52
N THR A 204 61.17 5.08 -47.94
CA THR A 204 62.50 4.69 -47.46
C THR A 204 63.53 5.50 -48.24
N VAL A 205 63.98 6.62 -47.68
CA VAL A 205 65.12 7.37 -48.23
C VAL A 205 66.38 6.77 -47.60
N MET A 206 67.13 5.95 -48.35
CA MET A 206 68.47 5.53 -47.95
C MET A 206 69.48 6.61 -48.36
N GLN A 207 70.17 7.18 -47.38
CA GLN A 207 71.49 7.79 -47.51
C GLN A 207 72.37 7.25 -46.39
#